data_AF-A0A432H7Q1-F1
#
_entry.id   AF-A0A432H7Q1-F1
#
_cell.length_a   1.000
_cell.length_b   1.000
_cell.length_c   1.000
_cell.angle_alpha   90.00
_cell.angle_beta   90.00
_cell.angle_gamma   90.00
#
_symmetry.space_group_name_H-M   'P 1'
#
loop_
_entity.id
_entity.type
_entity.pdbx_description
1 polymer ?
#
loop_
_entity_poly.entity_id
_entity_poly.type
_entity_poly.pdbx_seq_one_letter_code
_entity_poly.pdbx_strand_id
1 'polypeptide(L)'
;MLEYLEGFGMRLINTVLALLFVVSTATIAAGQDYTLSISSGSIPDGGGGSLSFTMDNNGDEVAGWSFGACNDTAFLTCTGAADGSTTATVKNGAPPDFNQVSVFDEGFTVGVVICFTGCAVLAQGTGYELNTADYTCNQEGSTTVSYCDTLGSPPVATVVVVLGASVVPAQNSGDVACIGVPDPEYTYSAGSTSAGYNPADGNASASVAISIAETDNSGLGAPFPNDTQGFSMGLGNSSEVTATAVNLSLPFEADFGEVSIYTEGWTIGVVYSFTGGNVLAFPTDTTVITADYDTGGSMAGNETGGTASLSWDGGLGSPAVANVVVVGGGSLDANLSDGSITLNPVVTIDWTRGDVNSDDRVNIGDGIWLISELFLGGPISTCPISRDSNNDGDVTLADAVFIFSYRFLDGPMPASPFPDCGQTSGQTPEDCSDSGCS
;
A
#
# COMPACT_ATOMS: atom_id res chain seq x y z
N MET A 1 -32.88 9.27 -81.87
CA MET A 1 -33.36 10.64 -81.56
C MET A 1 -32.27 11.24 -80.68
N LEU A 2 -31.18 11.73 -81.26
CA LEU A 2 -30.87 13.17 -81.47
C LEU A 2 -30.87 13.90 -80.10
N GLU A 3 -29.74 14.34 -79.54
CA GLU A 3 -28.94 15.51 -79.97
C GLU A 3 -27.47 15.47 -79.45
N TYR A 4 -26.48 15.71 -80.33
CA TYR A 4 -25.45 16.79 -80.39
C TYR A 4 -24.41 16.85 -79.23
N LEU A 5 -23.11 16.53 -79.48
CA LEU A 5 -21.99 17.45 -79.87
C LEU A 5 -21.82 18.58 -78.84
N GLU A 6 -20.70 18.76 -78.13
CA GLU A 6 -19.30 19.03 -78.55
C GLU A 6 -18.36 18.51 -77.42
N GLY A 7 -17.10 18.11 -77.61
CA GLY A 7 -16.02 18.83 -78.25
C GLY A 7 -14.70 18.17 -77.87
N PHE A 8 -13.83 18.09 -78.88
CA PHE A 8 -12.47 17.56 -78.92
C PHE A 8 -11.55 17.87 -77.72
N GLY A 9 -10.77 16.87 -77.29
CA GLY A 9 -9.69 17.04 -76.31
C GLY A 9 -8.83 15.79 -76.12
N MET A 10 -8.26 15.30 -77.22
CA MET A 10 -7.41 14.11 -77.35
C MET A 10 -6.13 14.20 -76.46
N ARG A 11 -5.88 13.19 -75.61
CA ARG A 11 -4.77 12.22 -75.76
C ARG A 11 -4.52 11.44 -74.47
N LEU A 12 -4.66 10.12 -74.61
CA LEU A 12 -4.28 9.12 -73.62
C LEU A 12 -2.79 9.18 -73.29
N ILE A 13 -2.57 9.05 -71.98
CA ILE A 13 -1.36 8.73 -71.25
C ILE A 13 -0.65 7.50 -71.85
N ASN A 14 0.65 7.62 -72.10
CA ASN A 14 1.59 6.49 -72.12
C ASN A 14 3.01 6.98 -71.78
N THR A 15 3.30 6.91 -70.48
CA THR A 15 4.55 6.49 -69.83
C THR A 15 5.82 6.44 -70.69
N VAL A 16 6.74 7.39 -70.45
CA VAL A 16 8.18 7.18 -70.65
C VAL A 16 8.88 7.52 -69.34
N LEU A 17 9.49 6.47 -68.78
CA LEU A 17 10.30 6.43 -67.58
C LEU A 17 11.58 7.25 -67.81
N ALA A 18 11.70 8.40 -67.18
CA ALA A 18 12.96 9.16 -67.09
C ALA A 18 13.48 9.05 -65.65
N LEU A 19 14.54 8.25 -65.47
CA LEU A 19 15.36 8.25 -64.27
C LEU A 19 15.93 9.65 -64.07
N LEU A 20 15.34 10.43 -63.15
CA LEU A 20 15.97 11.63 -62.63
C LEU A 20 16.84 11.22 -61.43
N PHE A 21 18.14 11.10 -61.66
CA PHE A 21 19.14 10.98 -60.60
C PHE A 21 19.13 12.31 -59.83
N VAL A 22 18.42 12.37 -58.71
CA VAL A 22 18.60 13.46 -57.74
C VAL A 22 19.96 13.22 -57.10
N VAL A 23 20.96 13.98 -57.55
CA VAL A 23 22.21 14.14 -56.81
C VAL A 23 21.82 14.86 -55.53
N SER A 24 21.58 14.11 -54.45
CA SER A 24 21.57 14.68 -53.11
C SER A 24 22.98 15.21 -52.89
N THR A 25 23.14 16.53 -52.96
CA THR A 25 24.29 17.15 -52.32
C THR A 25 24.18 16.78 -50.85
N ALA A 26 24.96 15.80 -50.42
CA ALA A 26 25.25 15.61 -49.01
C ALA A 26 25.84 16.94 -48.57
N THR A 27 25.06 17.74 -47.85
CA THR A 27 25.62 18.74 -46.96
C THR A 27 26.50 17.95 -46.02
N ILE A 28 27.81 18.04 -46.22
CA ILE A 28 28.76 17.63 -45.20
C ILE A 28 28.38 18.50 -44.00
N ALA A 29 27.78 17.90 -42.98
CA ALA A 29 27.63 18.55 -41.69
C ALA A 29 29.06 18.86 -41.24
N ALA A 30 29.46 20.12 -41.31
CA ALA A 30 30.65 20.56 -40.61
C ALA A 30 30.43 20.20 -39.14
N GLY A 31 31.37 19.47 -38.54
CA GLY A 31 31.35 19.26 -37.09
C GLY A 31 31.27 20.63 -36.43
N GLN A 32 30.35 20.80 -35.48
CA GLN A 32 30.27 22.04 -34.72
C GLN A 32 31.49 22.09 -33.80
N ASP A 33 32.28 23.16 -33.91
CA ASP A 33 33.53 23.32 -33.15
C ASP A 33 33.26 23.42 -31.64
N TYR A 34 32.12 24.00 -31.24
CA TYR A 34 31.71 24.13 -29.85
C TYR A 34 30.22 23.87 -29.72
N THR A 35 29.83 22.94 -28.84
CA THR A 35 28.42 22.62 -28.58
C THR A 35 28.16 22.63 -27.09
N LEU A 36 27.21 23.44 -26.65
CA LEU A 36 26.66 23.44 -25.30
C LEU A 36 25.38 22.60 -25.27
N SER A 37 25.24 21.74 -24.28
CA SER A 37 24.08 20.86 -24.12
C SER A 37 23.59 20.84 -22.67
N ILE A 38 22.28 20.84 -22.51
CA ILE A 38 21.61 20.69 -21.20
C ILE A 38 21.03 19.29 -21.15
N SER A 39 21.23 18.58 -20.03
CA SER A 39 20.60 17.27 -19.83
C SER A 39 19.08 17.38 -19.81
N SER A 40 18.39 16.32 -20.23
CA SER A 40 16.92 16.19 -20.09
C SER A 40 16.57 15.28 -18.90
N GLY A 41 15.39 15.43 -18.33
CA GLY A 41 14.97 14.63 -17.18
C GLY A 41 13.51 14.78 -16.79
N SER A 42 13.13 14.14 -15.69
CA SER A 42 11.82 14.30 -15.07
C SER A 42 11.98 14.71 -13.62
N ILE A 43 11.12 15.61 -13.15
CA ILE A 43 11.11 16.11 -11.77
C ILE A 43 9.68 15.94 -11.23
N PRO A 44 9.47 15.36 -10.03
CA PRO A 44 8.13 15.26 -9.45
C PRO A 44 7.51 16.64 -9.21
N ASP A 45 6.21 16.79 -9.43
CA ASP A 45 5.50 18.03 -9.12
C ASP A 45 5.61 18.38 -7.63
N GLY A 46 5.91 19.65 -7.32
CA GLY A 46 6.29 20.11 -5.97
C GLY A 46 7.64 19.58 -5.46
N GLY A 47 8.30 18.69 -6.19
CA GLY A 47 9.61 18.11 -5.88
C GLY A 47 10.77 18.85 -6.53
N GLY A 48 11.99 18.34 -6.30
CA GLY A 48 13.23 18.91 -6.82
C GLY A 48 14.04 17.93 -7.68
N GLY A 49 14.82 18.46 -8.61
CA GLY A 49 15.76 17.69 -9.42
C GLY A 49 16.82 18.58 -10.07
N SER A 50 17.88 17.96 -10.60
CA SER A 50 19.04 18.69 -11.12
C SER A 50 19.27 18.39 -12.61
N LEU A 51 19.71 19.41 -13.35
CA LEU A 51 20.18 19.28 -14.73
C LEU A 51 21.68 19.58 -14.81
N SER A 52 22.39 18.89 -15.69
CA SER A 52 23.78 19.16 -16.01
C SER A 52 23.92 19.95 -17.31
N PHE A 53 24.89 20.86 -17.32
CA PHE A 53 25.23 21.73 -18.45
C PHE A 53 26.61 21.31 -18.92
N THR A 54 26.70 20.79 -20.15
CA THR A 54 27.93 20.22 -20.69
C THR A 54 28.40 20.94 -21.94
N MET A 55 29.70 20.83 -22.23
CA MET A 55 30.29 21.34 -23.46
C MET A 55 31.11 20.26 -24.17
N ASP A 56 30.90 20.18 -25.47
CA ASP A 56 31.79 19.51 -26.41
C ASP A 56 32.63 20.57 -27.12
N ASN A 57 33.96 20.47 -26.96
CA ASN A 57 34.95 21.29 -27.63
C ASN A 57 35.69 20.45 -28.69
N ASN A 58 35.29 20.61 -29.95
CA ASN A 58 35.95 20.02 -31.12
C ASN A 58 36.85 21.04 -31.87
N GLY A 59 36.91 22.28 -31.40
CA GLY A 59 37.65 23.39 -32.01
C GLY A 59 38.99 23.70 -31.34
N ASP A 60 39.42 24.96 -31.38
CA ASP A 60 40.61 25.42 -30.65
C ASP A 60 40.37 25.51 -29.14
N GLU A 61 41.45 25.66 -28.37
CA GLU A 61 41.42 25.76 -26.91
C GLU A 61 40.56 26.95 -26.41
N VAL A 62 39.72 26.70 -25.41
CA VAL A 62 38.79 27.68 -24.83
C VAL A 62 39.41 28.33 -23.61
N ALA A 63 39.44 29.66 -23.53
CA ALA A 63 40.01 30.43 -22.42
C ALA A 63 38.98 30.84 -21.35
N GLY A 64 37.69 30.64 -21.63
CA GLY A 64 36.57 31.00 -20.75
C GLY A 64 35.25 30.91 -21.48
N TRP A 65 34.16 31.11 -20.75
CA TRP A 65 32.80 31.07 -21.30
C TRP A 65 31.86 31.94 -20.47
N SER A 66 30.74 32.33 -21.06
CA SER A 66 29.60 32.89 -20.35
C SER A 66 28.32 32.40 -21.00
N PHE A 67 27.27 32.21 -20.20
CA PHE A 67 25.93 31.91 -20.71
C PHE A 67 24.87 32.21 -19.66
N GLY A 68 23.65 32.49 -20.14
CA GLY A 68 22.43 32.35 -19.36
C GLY A 68 21.71 31.05 -19.70
N ALA A 69 21.04 30.44 -18.73
CA ALA A 69 20.14 29.32 -18.93
C ALA A 69 18.76 29.70 -18.36
N CYS A 70 17.74 29.74 -19.21
CA CYS A 70 16.39 30.16 -18.89
C CYS A 70 15.44 28.95 -18.74
N ASN A 71 14.49 29.06 -17.83
CA ASN A 71 13.34 28.16 -17.69
C ASN A 71 12.02 28.95 -17.70
N ASP A 72 10.92 28.25 -17.99
CA ASP A 72 9.57 28.79 -17.82
C ASP A 72 9.16 28.69 -16.34
N THR A 73 8.93 29.83 -15.69
CA THR A 73 8.56 29.91 -14.27
C THR A 73 7.16 29.37 -13.98
N ALA A 74 6.32 29.17 -15.00
CA ALA A 74 5.07 28.45 -14.84
C ALA A 74 5.28 26.96 -14.47
N PHE A 75 6.40 26.37 -14.89
CA PHE A 75 6.69 24.95 -14.69
C PHE A 75 7.87 24.70 -13.75
N LEU A 76 8.92 25.50 -13.82
CA LEU A 76 10.16 25.30 -13.06
C LEU A 76 10.57 26.56 -12.34
N THR A 77 11.15 26.42 -11.15
CA THR A 77 11.91 27.49 -10.50
C THR A 77 13.34 27.01 -10.32
N CYS A 78 14.33 27.77 -10.80
CA CYS A 78 15.73 27.47 -10.53
C CYS A 78 16.05 27.85 -9.08
N THR A 79 16.41 26.85 -8.26
CA THR A 79 16.65 27.03 -6.82
C THR A 79 18.12 27.08 -6.47
N GLY A 80 19.00 26.64 -7.39
CA GLY A 80 20.44 26.68 -7.20
C GLY A 80 21.20 26.41 -8.50
N ALA A 81 22.42 26.91 -8.58
CA ALA A 81 23.38 26.54 -9.61
C ALA A 81 24.78 26.48 -9.03
N ALA A 82 25.54 25.47 -9.39
CA ALA A 82 26.88 25.19 -8.90
C ALA A 82 27.84 24.89 -10.06
N ASP A 83 29.13 24.94 -9.75
CA ASP A 83 30.17 24.55 -10.70
C ASP A 83 30.12 23.04 -10.96
N GLY A 84 30.15 22.70 -12.24
CA GLY A 84 30.36 21.33 -12.67
C GLY A 84 31.79 20.87 -12.40
N SER A 85 31.99 19.56 -12.46
CA SER A 85 33.29 18.92 -12.19
C SER A 85 34.45 19.46 -13.04
N THR A 86 34.17 19.88 -14.29
CA THR A 86 35.20 20.50 -15.15
C THR A 86 35.53 21.89 -14.66
N THR A 87 34.53 22.74 -14.45
CA THR A 87 34.72 24.14 -14.03
C THR A 87 35.51 24.23 -12.72
N ALA A 88 35.22 23.36 -11.76
CA ALA A 88 35.89 23.35 -10.46
C ALA A 88 37.42 23.15 -10.54
N THR A 89 37.92 22.58 -11.64
CA THR A 89 39.34 22.16 -11.78
C THR A 89 40.01 22.63 -13.07
N VAL A 90 39.32 23.43 -13.89
CA VAL A 90 39.71 23.78 -15.26
C VAL A 90 41.08 24.47 -15.36
N LYS A 91 41.56 25.09 -14.27
CA LYS A 91 42.87 25.74 -14.21
C LYS A 91 43.94 24.80 -13.65
N ASN A 92 44.32 23.79 -14.43
CA ASN A 92 45.36 22.82 -14.06
C ASN A 92 45.11 22.11 -12.70
N GLY A 93 43.86 21.78 -12.40
CA GLY A 93 43.43 21.19 -11.14
C GLY A 93 42.95 22.18 -10.08
N ALA A 94 42.97 23.48 -10.36
CA ALA A 94 42.42 24.54 -9.52
C ALA A 94 41.17 25.20 -10.14
N PRO A 95 40.37 25.94 -9.36
CA PRO A 95 39.30 26.77 -9.88
C PRO A 95 39.81 27.89 -10.82
N PRO A 96 38.96 28.39 -11.73
CA PRO A 96 39.30 29.48 -12.65
C PRO A 96 39.59 30.79 -11.90
N ASP A 97 40.31 31.72 -12.55
CA ASP A 97 40.65 33.02 -11.97
C ASP A 97 39.43 33.93 -11.76
N PHE A 98 38.39 33.76 -12.58
CA PHE A 98 37.10 34.40 -12.39
C PHE A 98 36.00 33.36 -12.59
N ASN A 99 35.08 33.31 -11.63
CA ASN A 99 33.87 32.55 -11.74
C ASN A 99 32.75 33.27 -10.99
N GLN A 100 31.68 33.57 -11.71
CA GLN A 100 30.51 34.19 -11.14
C GLN A 100 29.27 33.46 -11.61
N VAL A 101 28.53 32.91 -10.65
CA VAL A 101 27.20 32.32 -10.86
C VAL A 101 26.17 33.24 -10.18
N SER A 102 25.03 33.46 -10.81
CA SER A 102 23.90 34.19 -10.24
C SER A 102 22.60 33.46 -10.58
N VAL A 103 21.79 33.20 -9.56
CA VAL A 103 20.55 32.41 -9.65
C VAL A 103 19.34 33.34 -9.54
N PHE A 104 18.33 33.03 -10.35
CA PHE A 104 17.05 33.72 -10.48
C PHE A 104 15.95 32.66 -10.55
N ASP A 105 14.69 33.01 -10.31
CA ASP A 105 13.60 32.01 -10.40
C ASP A 105 13.46 31.47 -11.83
N GLU A 106 13.67 32.35 -12.82
CA GLU A 106 13.64 32.06 -14.25
C GLU A 106 14.94 31.48 -14.82
N GLY A 107 15.95 31.18 -13.98
CA GLY A 107 17.15 30.48 -14.40
C GLY A 107 18.44 30.92 -13.72
N PHE A 108 19.57 30.80 -14.39
CA PHE A 108 20.84 31.29 -13.86
C PHE A 108 21.76 31.81 -14.96
N THR A 109 22.74 32.60 -14.54
CA THR A 109 23.82 33.07 -15.41
C THR A 109 25.17 32.65 -14.87
N VAL A 110 26.12 32.38 -15.77
CA VAL A 110 27.51 32.11 -15.43
C VAL A 110 28.46 32.93 -16.29
N GLY A 111 29.59 33.34 -15.68
CA GLY A 111 30.73 33.89 -16.39
C GLY A 111 32.04 33.35 -15.81
N VAL A 112 32.90 32.79 -16.67
CA VAL A 112 34.16 32.15 -16.31
C VAL A 112 35.32 32.69 -17.14
N VAL A 113 36.42 33.06 -16.49
CA VAL A 113 37.73 33.29 -17.11
C VAL A 113 38.72 32.32 -16.48
N ILE A 114 39.22 31.35 -17.27
CA ILE A 114 40.04 30.24 -16.76
C ILE A 114 41.33 30.77 -16.13
N CYS A 115 42.09 31.57 -16.88
CA CYS A 115 43.31 32.18 -16.38
C CYS A 115 43.55 33.55 -17.03
N PHE A 116 43.63 34.62 -16.23
CA PHE A 116 43.85 35.99 -16.73
C PHE A 116 45.20 36.15 -17.44
N THR A 117 46.18 35.31 -17.10
CA THR A 117 47.52 35.33 -17.70
C THR A 117 47.68 34.34 -18.86
N GLY A 118 46.62 33.60 -19.22
CA GLY A 118 46.69 32.55 -20.25
C GLY A 118 47.47 31.30 -19.84
N CYS A 119 47.62 31.06 -18.53
CA CYS A 119 48.36 29.93 -17.97
C CYS A 119 47.63 28.57 -18.06
N ALA A 120 46.34 28.60 -18.37
CA ALA A 120 45.48 27.43 -18.53
C ALA A 120 44.36 27.76 -19.50
N VAL A 121 43.93 26.75 -20.24
CA VAL A 121 42.83 26.76 -21.20
C VAL A 121 42.16 25.39 -21.16
N LEU A 122 40.91 25.31 -21.58
CA LEU A 122 40.21 24.06 -21.75
C LEU A 122 40.52 23.50 -23.14
N ALA A 123 41.18 22.35 -23.16
CA ALA A 123 41.56 21.65 -24.38
C ALA A 123 40.34 21.09 -25.14
N GLN A 124 40.61 20.50 -26.32
CA GLN A 124 39.62 19.72 -27.06
C GLN A 124 39.17 18.50 -26.24
N GLY A 125 37.88 18.21 -26.29
CA GLY A 125 37.25 17.11 -25.57
C GLY A 125 35.74 17.18 -25.62
N THR A 126 35.08 16.18 -25.04
CA THR A 126 33.62 16.08 -25.02
C THR A 126 33.14 15.84 -23.59
N GLY A 127 31.90 16.21 -23.31
CA GLY A 127 31.25 15.98 -22.02
C GLY A 127 31.83 16.80 -20.87
N TYR A 128 32.40 17.98 -21.13
CA TYR A 128 32.88 18.87 -20.08
C TYR A 128 31.69 19.42 -19.28
N GLU A 129 31.46 18.90 -18.08
CA GLU A 129 30.41 19.40 -17.18
C GLU A 129 30.80 20.77 -16.62
N LEU A 130 30.15 21.81 -17.13
CA LEU A 130 30.40 23.21 -16.78
C LEU A 130 29.64 23.61 -15.53
N ASN A 131 28.36 23.24 -15.44
CA ASN A 131 27.51 23.58 -14.30
C ASN A 131 26.51 22.46 -14.02
N THR A 132 26.05 22.39 -12.77
CA THR A 132 24.81 21.71 -12.40
C THR A 132 23.84 22.74 -11.85
N ALA A 133 22.55 22.61 -12.15
CA ALA A 133 21.52 23.49 -11.60
C ALA A 133 20.35 22.69 -11.06
N ASP A 134 19.85 23.13 -9.91
CA ASP A 134 18.73 22.54 -9.18
C ASP A 134 17.46 23.32 -9.52
N TYR A 135 16.38 22.57 -9.72
CA TYR A 135 15.06 23.08 -10.07
C TYR A 135 14.00 22.44 -9.18
N THR A 136 12.93 23.19 -8.91
CA THR A 136 11.67 22.65 -8.38
C THR A 136 10.59 22.71 -9.46
N CYS A 137 9.75 21.67 -9.55
CA CYS A 137 8.55 21.74 -10.39
C CYS A 137 7.41 22.44 -9.65
N ASN A 138 6.77 23.37 -10.36
CA ASN A 138 5.67 24.19 -9.85
C ASN A 138 4.30 23.68 -10.31
N GLN A 139 4.29 22.92 -11.41
CA GLN A 139 3.08 22.35 -12.00
C GLN A 139 3.42 21.17 -12.90
N GLU A 140 2.57 20.14 -12.91
CA GLU A 140 2.60 19.06 -13.89
C GLU A 140 2.61 19.54 -15.36
N GLY A 141 3.43 18.89 -16.19
CA GLY A 141 3.50 19.12 -17.62
C GLY A 141 4.89 18.90 -18.20
N SER A 142 5.16 19.49 -19.35
CA SER A 142 6.47 19.44 -19.99
C SER A 142 6.93 20.82 -20.38
N THR A 143 8.21 21.10 -20.14
CA THR A 143 8.86 22.36 -20.45
C THR A 143 10.29 22.11 -20.92
N THR A 144 11.00 23.17 -21.25
CA THR A 144 12.41 23.12 -21.67
C THR A 144 13.24 24.10 -20.85
N VAL A 145 14.49 23.72 -20.59
CA VAL A 145 15.53 24.66 -20.18
C VAL A 145 16.42 24.93 -21.38
N SER A 146 16.60 26.20 -21.71
CA SER A 146 17.31 26.65 -22.91
C SER A 146 18.35 27.69 -22.57
N TYR A 147 19.47 27.69 -23.29
CA TYR A 147 20.40 28.81 -23.25
C TYR A 147 19.74 30.10 -23.74
N CYS A 148 20.07 31.22 -23.11
CA CYS A 148 19.44 32.50 -23.38
C CYS A 148 20.37 33.68 -23.06
N ASP A 149 20.16 34.79 -23.76
CA ASP A 149 20.96 36.03 -23.62
C ASP A 149 20.16 37.16 -22.96
N THR A 150 19.16 36.79 -22.16
CA THR A 150 18.17 37.71 -21.56
C THR A 150 18.30 37.85 -20.04
N LEU A 151 18.98 36.91 -19.37
CA LEU A 151 19.20 36.92 -17.92
C LEU A 151 20.42 37.73 -17.51
N GLY A 152 20.34 38.31 -16.32
CA GLY A 152 21.38 39.17 -15.76
C GLY A 152 21.17 40.66 -16.04
N SER A 153 21.88 41.50 -15.30
CA SER A 153 21.88 42.96 -15.50
C SER A 153 23.33 43.50 -15.45
N PRO A 154 24.00 43.70 -16.59
CA PRO A 154 23.48 43.55 -17.96
C PRO A 154 23.25 42.07 -18.35
N PRO A 155 22.42 41.80 -19.38
CA PRO A 155 22.19 40.44 -19.85
C PRO A 155 23.49 39.73 -20.27
N VAL A 156 23.64 38.48 -19.86
CA VAL A 156 24.82 37.65 -20.11
C VAL A 156 24.66 36.92 -21.44
N ALA A 157 25.54 37.19 -22.39
CA ALA A 157 25.54 36.52 -23.68
C ALA A 157 26.17 35.11 -23.61
N THR A 158 25.64 34.20 -24.41
CA THR A 158 26.09 32.82 -24.57
C THR A 158 27.26 32.74 -25.54
N VAL A 159 28.48 32.72 -25.00
CA VAL A 159 29.72 32.70 -25.78
C VAL A 159 30.80 31.86 -25.11
N VAL A 160 31.69 31.30 -25.93
CA VAL A 160 32.99 30.75 -25.50
C VAL A 160 34.10 31.65 -26.02
N VAL A 161 35.19 31.78 -25.27
CA VAL A 161 36.33 32.64 -25.64
C VAL A 161 37.44 31.80 -26.24
N VAL A 162 37.75 32.04 -27.51
CA VAL A 162 38.72 31.26 -28.30
C VAL A 162 39.68 32.23 -28.96
N LEU A 163 40.99 32.05 -28.75
CA LEU A 163 42.04 32.93 -29.30
C LEU A 163 41.79 34.43 -29.01
N GLY A 164 41.12 34.74 -27.89
CA GLY A 164 40.76 36.10 -27.47
C GLY A 164 39.50 36.68 -28.14
N ALA A 165 38.80 35.92 -28.97
CA ALA A 165 37.52 36.29 -29.57
C ALA A 165 36.34 35.53 -28.95
N SER A 166 35.17 36.16 -28.90
CA SER A 166 33.92 35.50 -28.51
C SER A 166 33.31 34.75 -29.68
N VAL A 167 33.04 33.46 -29.49
CA VAL A 167 32.39 32.57 -30.45
C VAL A 167 31.07 32.11 -29.84
N VAL A 168 29.98 32.16 -30.62
CA VAL A 168 28.68 31.64 -30.19
C VAL A 168 28.66 30.13 -30.46
N PRO A 169 28.53 29.27 -29.44
CA PRO A 169 28.48 27.82 -29.62
C PRO A 169 27.12 27.38 -30.18
N ALA A 170 27.07 26.16 -30.74
CA ALA A 170 25.80 25.47 -30.94
C ALA A 170 25.16 25.15 -29.57
N GLN A 171 23.84 25.18 -29.50
CA GLN A 171 23.10 25.11 -28.23
C GLN A 171 22.00 24.05 -28.34
N ASN A 172 22.05 23.05 -27.46
CA ASN A 172 21.00 22.06 -27.29
C ASN A 172 20.29 22.30 -25.97
N SER A 173 18.97 22.46 -26.02
CA SER A 173 18.12 22.61 -24.84
C SER A 173 17.88 21.24 -24.18
N GLY A 174 17.51 21.28 -22.90
CA GLY A 174 17.09 20.10 -22.15
C GLY A 174 15.58 20.06 -22.01
N ASP A 175 14.96 18.92 -22.28
CA ASP A 175 13.54 18.68 -22.03
C ASP A 175 13.33 18.28 -20.57
N VAL A 176 12.34 18.87 -19.90
CA VAL A 176 12.00 18.56 -18.51
C VAL A 176 10.52 18.20 -18.42
N ALA A 177 10.23 17.02 -17.90
CA ALA A 177 8.87 16.59 -17.57
C ALA A 177 8.61 16.78 -16.07
N CYS A 178 7.68 17.68 -15.72
CA CYS A 178 7.10 17.75 -14.38
C CYS A 178 6.02 16.68 -14.28
N ILE A 179 6.29 15.62 -13.53
CA ILE A 179 5.42 14.45 -13.45
C ILE A 179 4.55 14.51 -12.19
N GLY A 180 3.28 14.17 -12.35
CA GLY A 180 2.34 14.07 -11.24
C GLY A 180 2.76 13.03 -10.21
N VAL A 181 2.58 13.38 -8.95
CA VAL A 181 2.82 12.49 -7.81
C VAL A 181 1.46 11.98 -7.35
N PRO A 182 1.23 10.66 -7.28
CA PRO A 182 -0.05 10.13 -6.82
C PRO A 182 -0.29 10.53 -5.36
N ASP A 183 -1.55 10.82 -5.03
CA ASP A 183 -1.98 11.00 -3.65
C ASP A 183 -1.72 9.73 -2.83
N PRO A 184 -1.56 9.84 -1.49
CA PRO A 184 -1.48 8.68 -0.62
C PRO A 184 -2.72 7.80 -0.77
N GLU A 185 -2.51 6.49 -0.87
CA GLU A 185 -3.60 5.52 -1.04
C GLU A 185 -3.58 4.56 0.15
N TYR A 186 -4.76 4.34 0.75
CA TYR A 186 -4.91 3.46 1.91
C TYR A 186 -5.84 2.30 1.59
N THR A 187 -5.54 1.14 2.18
CA THR A 187 -6.43 -0.03 2.16
C THR A 187 -6.90 -0.33 3.56
N TYR A 188 -8.21 -0.49 3.72
CA TYR A 188 -8.82 -1.09 4.90
C TYR A 188 -9.08 -2.56 4.66
N SER A 189 -8.62 -3.40 5.59
CA SER A 189 -8.81 -4.85 5.51
C SER A 189 -9.58 -5.35 6.72
N ALA A 190 -10.68 -6.05 6.46
CA ALA A 190 -11.34 -6.86 7.47
C ALA A 190 -10.75 -8.27 7.42
N GLY A 191 -10.26 -8.76 8.55
CA GLY A 191 -9.71 -10.11 8.65
C GLY A 191 -10.75 -11.19 8.36
N SER A 192 -10.26 -12.41 8.12
CA SER A 192 -11.10 -13.60 8.06
C SER A 192 -10.72 -14.60 9.16
N THR A 193 -11.72 -15.19 9.79
CA THR A 193 -11.54 -16.15 10.90
C THR A 193 -12.56 -17.28 10.83
N SER A 194 -12.51 -18.23 11.76
CA SER A 194 -13.51 -19.27 11.93
C SER A 194 -13.97 -19.41 13.37
N ALA A 195 -15.22 -19.83 13.55
CA ALA A 195 -15.78 -20.17 14.85
C ALA A 195 -16.61 -21.45 14.76
N GLY A 196 -16.52 -22.29 15.80
CA GLY A 196 -17.33 -23.49 15.93
C GLY A 196 -18.58 -23.21 16.77
N TYR A 197 -19.71 -23.80 16.40
CA TYR A 197 -20.97 -23.71 17.16
C TYR A 197 -21.63 -25.09 17.31
N ASN A 198 -22.39 -25.30 18.40
CA ASN A 198 -23.24 -26.48 18.51
C ASN A 198 -24.55 -26.24 17.74
N PRO A 199 -24.96 -27.08 16.77
CA PRO A 199 -26.23 -26.92 16.07
C PRO A 199 -27.46 -26.90 16.99
N ALA A 200 -27.39 -27.43 18.20
CA ALA A 200 -28.50 -27.43 19.15
C ALA A 200 -28.88 -26.02 19.62
N ASP A 201 -27.90 -25.15 19.88
CA ASP A 201 -28.11 -23.79 20.38
C ASP A 201 -27.69 -22.69 19.40
N GLY A 202 -26.85 -23.02 18.43
CA GLY A 202 -26.39 -22.12 17.38
C GLY A 202 -25.38 -21.07 17.84
N ASN A 203 -24.81 -21.19 19.04
CA ASN A 203 -23.98 -20.13 19.62
C ASN A 203 -22.50 -20.29 19.24
N ALA A 204 -21.92 -19.21 18.72
CA ALA A 204 -20.49 -19.01 18.49
C ALA A 204 -20.12 -17.55 18.67
N SER A 205 -18.88 -17.31 19.07
CA SER A 205 -18.26 -15.98 19.12
C SER A 205 -16.95 -15.98 18.36
N ALA A 206 -16.60 -14.85 17.76
CA ALA A 206 -15.36 -14.66 17.00
C ALA A 206 -14.84 -13.24 17.12
N SER A 207 -13.51 -13.07 17.10
CA SER A 207 -12.87 -11.75 17.03
C SER A 207 -12.18 -11.58 15.68
N VAL A 208 -12.37 -10.44 15.04
CA VAL A 208 -11.81 -10.10 13.73
C VAL A 208 -10.94 -8.86 13.86
N ALA A 209 -9.68 -8.99 13.43
CA ALA A 209 -8.76 -7.88 13.32
C ALA A 209 -9.12 -7.02 12.09
N ILE A 210 -9.09 -5.71 12.27
CA ILE A 210 -9.30 -4.72 11.23
C ILE A 210 -8.04 -3.88 11.12
N SER A 211 -7.53 -3.75 9.90
CA SER A 211 -6.22 -3.14 9.65
C SER A 211 -6.24 -2.08 8.56
N ILE A 212 -5.23 -1.20 8.63
CA ILE A 212 -4.96 -0.15 7.66
C ILE A 212 -3.55 -0.37 7.11
N ALA A 213 -3.38 -0.20 5.81
CA ALA A 213 -2.08 -0.18 5.12
C ALA A 213 -2.05 0.97 4.10
N GLU A 214 -0.92 1.65 3.98
CA GLU A 214 -0.65 2.62 2.91
C GLU A 214 0.09 1.95 1.74
N THR A 215 -0.30 2.27 0.51
CA THR A 215 0.41 1.84 -0.70
C THR A 215 1.75 2.58 -0.83
N ASP A 216 2.86 1.85 -0.94
CA ASP A 216 4.19 2.44 -1.18
C ASP A 216 4.32 2.93 -2.63
N ASN A 217 4.05 4.23 -2.82
CA ASN A 217 4.22 4.93 -4.09
C ASN A 217 5.54 5.74 -4.16
N SER A 218 6.51 5.48 -3.27
CA SER A 218 7.78 6.23 -3.22
C SER A 218 8.61 6.12 -4.51
N GLY A 219 8.49 4.98 -5.22
CA GLY A 219 9.10 4.80 -6.53
C GLY A 219 8.58 5.75 -7.62
N LEU A 220 7.44 6.41 -7.38
CA LEU A 220 6.82 7.43 -8.23
C LEU A 220 7.10 8.86 -7.72
N GLY A 221 7.92 9.02 -6.68
CA GLY A 221 8.21 10.31 -6.07
C GLY A 221 7.21 10.74 -4.99
N ALA A 222 6.25 9.88 -4.62
CA ALA A 222 5.31 10.18 -3.54
C ALA A 222 5.98 10.09 -2.16
N PRO A 223 5.64 10.99 -1.21
CA PRO A 223 6.00 10.79 0.19
C PRO A 223 5.46 9.44 0.67
N PHE A 224 6.26 8.68 1.42
CA PHE A 224 5.84 7.44 2.05
C PHE A 224 6.73 7.10 3.26
N PRO A 225 6.15 6.59 4.37
CA PRO A 225 4.72 6.59 4.65
C PRO A 225 4.25 8.00 5.05
N ASN A 226 2.96 8.28 4.88
CA ASN A 226 2.35 9.54 5.28
C ASN A 226 1.78 9.46 6.70
N ASP A 227 1.97 10.54 7.45
CA ASP A 227 1.38 10.71 8.78
C ASP A 227 -0.13 10.96 8.68
N THR A 228 -0.93 10.13 9.33
CA THR A 228 -2.38 10.26 9.41
C THR A 228 -2.82 10.96 10.70
N GLN A 229 -4.00 11.60 10.70
CA GLN A 229 -4.55 12.33 11.87
C GLN A 229 -5.85 11.71 12.42
N GLY A 230 -6.37 10.68 11.75
CA GLY A 230 -7.62 10.03 12.10
C GLY A 230 -8.13 9.13 10.98
N PHE A 231 -9.23 8.46 11.25
CA PHE A 231 -9.96 7.67 10.26
C PHE A 231 -11.42 7.52 10.68
N SER A 232 -12.27 7.18 9.72
CA SER A 232 -13.62 6.70 9.99
C SER A 232 -13.91 5.44 9.20
N MET A 233 -14.72 4.56 9.79
CA MET A 233 -15.03 3.25 9.25
C MET A 233 -16.50 2.90 9.47
N GLY A 234 -17.11 2.28 8.47
CA GLY A 234 -18.36 1.55 8.54
C GLY A 234 -18.16 0.15 7.97
N LEU A 235 -18.47 -0.87 8.77
CA LEU A 235 -18.36 -2.28 8.39
C LEU A 235 -19.68 -2.98 8.67
N GLY A 236 -20.30 -3.50 7.62
CA GLY A 236 -21.51 -4.30 7.69
C GLY A 236 -21.20 -5.77 7.99
N ASN A 237 -22.12 -6.44 8.68
CA ASN A 237 -22.13 -7.89 8.87
C ASN A 237 -23.43 -8.51 8.36
N SER A 238 -23.36 -9.74 7.86
CA SER A 238 -24.56 -10.51 7.49
C SER A 238 -25.32 -11.00 8.73
N SER A 239 -26.53 -11.53 8.52
CA SER A 239 -27.49 -11.86 9.58
C SER A 239 -27.07 -13.01 10.50
N GLU A 240 -26.05 -13.77 10.13
CA GLU A 240 -25.52 -14.87 10.94
C GLU A 240 -24.83 -14.38 12.21
N VAL A 241 -24.32 -13.15 12.22
CA VAL A 241 -23.61 -12.59 13.37
C VAL A 241 -24.12 -11.19 13.70
N THR A 242 -23.79 -10.70 14.88
CA THR A 242 -23.94 -9.30 15.28
C THR A 242 -22.67 -8.89 16.01
N ALA A 243 -22.17 -7.69 15.74
CA ALA A 243 -21.04 -7.15 16.48
C ALA A 243 -21.44 -6.90 17.94
N THR A 244 -20.58 -7.29 18.87
CA THR A 244 -20.80 -7.12 20.33
C THR A 244 -19.83 -6.13 20.95
N ALA A 245 -18.64 -5.96 20.36
CA ALA A 245 -17.67 -4.95 20.75
C ALA A 245 -16.78 -4.54 19.57
N VAL A 246 -16.29 -3.30 19.61
CA VAL A 246 -15.30 -2.77 18.66
C VAL A 246 -14.22 -2.09 19.48
N ASN A 247 -13.06 -2.72 19.58
CA ASN A 247 -11.99 -2.32 20.48
C ASN A 247 -10.88 -1.62 19.67
N LEU A 248 -10.75 -0.31 19.84
CA LEU A 248 -9.68 0.48 19.23
C LEU A 248 -8.32 0.17 19.87
N SER A 249 -7.29 -0.02 19.06
CA SER A 249 -5.94 -0.39 19.47
C SER A 249 -4.92 0.55 18.80
N LEU A 250 -4.80 1.75 19.35
CA LEU A 250 -3.80 2.74 18.92
C LEU A 250 -2.62 2.79 19.92
N PRO A 251 -1.42 3.23 19.49
CA PRO A 251 -0.27 3.40 20.38
C PRO A 251 -0.40 4.62 21.32
N PHE A 252 -1.51 5.35 21.23
CA PHE A 252 -1.87 6.50 22.04
C PHE A 252 -3.39 6.51 22.24
N GLU A 253 -3.86 7.25 23.25
CA GLU A 253 -5.28 7.54 23.42
C GLU A 253 -5.70 8.60 22.40
N ALA A 254 -6.74 8.32 21.63
CA ALA A 254 -7.32 9.28 20.69
C ALA A 254 -8.18 10.32 21.44
N ASP A 255 -8.12 11.58 21.01
CA ASP A 255 -8.99 12.63 21.56
C ASP A 255 -10.48 12.36 21.30
N PHE A 256 -10.79 11.61 20.23
CA PHE A 256 -12.13 11.15 19.90
C PHE A 256 -12.08 9.75 19.28
N GLY A 257 -12.93 8.86 19.75
CA GLY A 257 -13.10 7.49 19.25
C GLY A 257 -14.49 7.01 19.62
N GLU A 258 -15.47 7.28 18.75
CA GLU A 258 -16.88 6.95 19.02
C GLU A 258 -17.33 5.78 18.16
N VAL A 259 -17.79 4.71 18.82
CA VAL A 259 -18.31 3.50 18.20
C VAL A 259 -19.84 3.50 18.29
N SER A 260 -20.51 3.14 17.20
CA SER A 260 -21.92 2.76 17.19
C SER A 260 -22.07 1.35 16.65
N ILE A 261 -22.81 0.50 17.37
CA ILE A 261 -23.08 -0.90 16.99
C ILE A 261 -24.55 -1.01 16.59
N TYR A 262 -24.79 -1.65 15.44
CA TYR A 262 -26.09 -1.95 14.85
C TYR A 262 -26.24 -3.46 14.69
N THR A 263 -27.43 -3.92 14.35
CA THR A 263 -27.65 -5.34 14.04
C THR A 263 -26.90 -5.73 12.75
N GLU A 264 -26.91 -4.85 11.76
CA GLU A 264 -26.30 -5.02 10.45
C GLU A 264 -24.82 -4.61 10.35
N GLY A 265 -24.17 -4.15 11.43
CA GLY A 265 -22.78 -3.68 11.37
C GLY A 265 -22.37 -2.78 12.52
N TRP A 266 -21.25 -2.09 12.35
CA TRP A 266 -20.79 -1.05 13.26
C TRP A 266 -20.10 0.09 12.50
N THR A 267 -20.10 1.27 13.12
CA THR A 267 -19.36 2.43 12.63
C THR A 267 -18.45 2.98 13.72
N ILE A 268 -17.33 3.56 13.33
CA ILE A 268 -16.44 4.31 14.23
C ILE A 268 -15.90 5.57 13.55
N GLY A 269 -15.80 6.65 14.30
CA GLY A 269 -15.03 7.84 13.92
C GLY A 269 -13.91 8.07 14.91
N VAL A 270 -12.69 8.30 14.42
CA VAL A 270 -11.49 8.47 15.23
C VAL A 270 -10.75 9.75 14.84
N VAL A 271 -10.49 10.61 15.82
CA VAL A 271 -9.60 11.78 15.69
C VAL A 271 -8.48 11.63 16.70
N TYR A 272 -7.24 11.55 16.22
CA TYR A 272 -6.10 11.29 17.10
C TYR A 272 -5.82 12.46 18.05
N SER A 273 -5.86 13.68 17.53
CA SER A 273 -5.78 14.90 18.34
C SER A 273 -6.42 16.12 17.68
N PHE A 274 -7.26 16.85 18.42
CA PHE A 274 -7.86 18.11 17.95
C PHE A 274 -6.87 19.27 17.93
N THR A 275 -5.86 19.22 18.80
CA THR A 275 -4.80 20.26 18.88
C THR A 275 -3.58 19.91 18.03
N GLY A 276 -3.56 18.74 17.42
CA GLY A 276 -2.39 18.15 16.79
C GLY A 276 -1.42 17.53 17.81
N GLY A 277 -0.42 16.80 17.31
CA GLY A 277 0.66 16.22 18.11
C GLY A 277 0.70 14.69 18.08
N ASN A 278 -0.44 14.03 17.90
CA ASN A 278 -0.51 12.59 17.64
C ASN A 278 -0.76 12.35 16.14
N VAL A 279 0.13 11.58 15.52
CA VAL A 279 0.00 11.08 14.16
C VAL A 279 0.36 9.61 14.13
N LEU A 280 -0.14 8.89 13.13
CA LEU A 280 0.19 7.48 12.92
C LEU A 280 0.38 7.20 11.44
N ALA A 281 1.48 6.53 11.08
CA ALA A 281 1.77 6.09 9.73
C ALA A 281 1.48 4.59 9.58
N PHE A 282 1.14 4.14 8.36
CA PHE A 282 0.75 2.75 8.07
C PHE A 282 1.63 2.10 6.97
N PRO A 283 2.96 2.02 7.15
CA PRO A 283 3.87 1.49 6.12
C PRO A 283 3.67 0.00 5.80
N THR A 284 3.00 -0.72 6.71
CA THR A 284 2.60 -2.11 6.56
C THR A 284 1.20 -2.28 7.13
N ASP A 285 0.56 -3.40 6.82
CA ASP A 285 -0.72 -3.78 7.40
C ASP A 285 -0.67 -3.75 8.93
N THR A 286 -1.43 -2.82 9.52
CA THR A 286 -1.40 -2.51 10.95
C THR A 286 -2.81 -2.64 11.50
N THR A 287 -3.01 -3.57 12.44
CA THR A 287 -4.30 -3.72 13.13
C THR A 287 -4.56 -2.51 14.01
N VAL A 288 -5.69 -1.84 13.78
CA VAL A 288 -6.14 -0.68 14.55
C VAL A 288 -7.38 -0.97 15.36
N ILE A 289 -8.15 -2.01 15.02
CA ILE A 289 -9.37 -2.41 15.71
C ILE A 289 -9.42 -3.94 15.82
N THR A 290 -9.93 -4.43 16.95
CA THR A 290 -10.45 -5.81 17.07
C THR A 290 -11.95 -5.74 17.31
N ALA A 291 -12.73 -6.27 16.37
CA ALA A 291 -14.19 -6.35 16.46
C ALA A 291 -14.63 -7.75 16.90
N ASP A 292 -15.44 -7.82 17.95
CA ASP A 292 -15.99 -9.06 18.47
C ASP A 292 -17.41 -9.27 17.93
N TYR A 293 -17.72 -10.50 17.54
CA TYR A 293 -18.99 -10.90 16.96
C TYR A 293 -19.56 -12.10 17.71
N ASP A 294 -20.89 -12.18 17.76
CA ASP A 294 -21.61 -13.35 18.24
C ASP A 294 -22.74 -13.70 17.29
N THR A 295 -23.02 -14.99 17.17
CA THR A 295 -24.18 -15.50 16.40
C THR A 295 -25.54 -15.27 17.08
N GLY A 296 -25.57 -15.14 18.41
CA GLY A 296 -26.80 -15.03 19.21
C GLY A 296 -27.78 -16.18 19.02
N GLY A 297 -27.28 -17.37 18.66
CA GLY A 297 -28.09 -18.55 18.36
C GLY A 297 -28.69 -18.58 16.94
N SER A 298 -28.31 -17.64 16.07
CA SER A 298 -28.76 -17.58 14.66
C SER A 298 -28.52 -18.88 13.90
N MET A 299 -27.53 -19.67 14.32
CA MET A 299 -27.13 -20.92 13.69
C MET A 299 -27.85 -22.16 14.26
N ALA A 300 -28.84 -21.99 15.14
CA ALA A 300 -29.57 -23.11 15.73
C ALA A 300 -30.30 -23.93 14.64
N GLY A 301 -30.14 -25.25 14.68
CA GLY A 301 -30.63 -26.20 13.69
C GLY A 301 -29.81 -26.26 12.39
N ASN A 302 -28.75 -25.48 12.24
CA ASN A 302 -27.88 -25.55 11.08
C ASN A 302 -26.78 -26.61 11.28
N GLU A 303 -26.89 -27.74 10.61
CA GLU A 303 -25.91 -28.85 10.68
C GLU A 303 -24.83 -28.78 9.59
N THR A 304 -24.89 -27.81 8.68
CA THR A 304 -23.98 -27.71 7.51
C THR A 304 -22.95 -26.60 7.62
N GLY A 305 -23.13 -25.65 8.54
CA GLY A 305 -22.31 -24.45 8.66
C GLY A 305 -22.75 -23.32 7.75
N GLY A 306 -21.92 -22.29 7.70
CA GLY A 306 -22.14 -21.10 6.89
C GLY A 306 -20.95 -20.15 6.90
N THR A 307 -21.12 -19.01 6.24
CA THR A 307 -20.14 -17.94 6.24
C THR A 307 -20.88 -16.64 6.52
N ALA A 308 -20.47 -15.95 7.58
CA ALA A 308 -20.90 -14.58 7.79
C ALA A 308 -19.97 -13.64 7.02
N SER A 309 -20.52 -12.81 6.13
CA SER A 309 -19.73 -11.82 5.37
C SER A 309 -19.55 -10.56 6.19
N LEU A 310 -18.34 -9.99 6.16
CA LEU A 310 -18.02 -8.69 6.73
C LEU A 310 -17.63 -7.76 5.59
N SER A 311 -18.51 -6.83 5.22
CA SER A 311 -18.33 -5.99 4.04
C SER A 311 -18.28 -4.53 4.39
N TRP A 312 -17.30 -3.82 3.84
CA TRP A 312 -17.15 -2.38 4.09
C TRP A 312 -18.33 -1.59 3.52
N ASP A 313 -18.92 -0.72 4.34
CA ASP A 313 -20.12 0.04 4.00
C ASP A 313 -20.01 1.50 4.46
N GLY A 314 -19.66 2.38 3.51
CA GLY A 314 -19.62 3.83 3.76
C GLY A 314 -21.00 4.48 3.88
N GLY A 315 -22.08 3.71 3.70
CA GLY A 315 -23.48 4.12 3.87
C GLY A 315 -24.05 3.79 5.25
N LEU A 316 -23.32 3.05 6.08
CA LEU A 316 -23.79 2.61 7.39
C LEU A 316 -23.84 3.77 8.40
N GLY A 317 -24.87 3.78 9.25
CA GLY A 317 -25.09 4.82 10.26
C GLY A 317 -26.02 5.96 9.82
N SER A 318 -26.37 6.83 10.76
CA SER A 318 -27.20 8.02 10.51
C SER A 318 -26.70 9.22 11.33
N PRO A 319 -25.93 10.15 10.75
CA PRO A 319 -25.52 10.19 9.34
C PRO A 319 -24.58 9.03 8.96
N ALA A 320 -24.54 8.69 7.68
CA ALA A 320 -23.66 7.64 7.17
C ALA A 320 -22.18 7.97 7.44
N VAL A 321 -21.40 6.97 7.80
CA VAL A 321 -19.98 7.09 8.12
C VAL A 321 -19.15 6.57 6.95
N ALA A 322 -18.47 7.48 6.26
CA ALA A 322 -17.60 7.12 5.13
C ALA A 322 -16.32 6.40 5.60
N ASN A 323 -15.77 5.55 4.73
CA ASN A 323 -14.51 4.85 4.96
C ASN A 323 -13.34 5.70 4.46
N VAL A 324 -12.79 6.56 5.32
CA VAL A 324 -11.76 7.54 4.95
C VAL A 324 -10.63 7.63 5.97
N VAL A 325 -9.41 7.84 5.47
CA VAL A 325 -8.23 8.20 6.27
C VAL A 325 -8.00 9.70 6.18
N VAL A 326 -7.62 10.34 7.29
CA VAL A 326 -7.30 11.76 7.32
C VAL A 326 -5.79 11.97 7.17
N VAL A 327 -5.37 12.68 6.13
CA VAL A 327 -3.96 13.03 5.85
C VAL A 327 -3.86 14.51 5.51
N GLY A 328 -2.95 15.23 6.19
CA GLY A 328 -2.79 16.67 6.00
C GLY A 328 -4.06 17.49 6.27
N GLY A 329 -5.01 16.92 7.03
CA GLY A 329 -6.34 17.51 7.27
C GLY A 329 -7.38 17.28 6.16
N GLY A 330 -7.01 16.61 5.06
CA GLY A 330 -7.94 16.14 4.03
C GLY A 330 -8.42 14.72 4.30
N SER A 331 -9.59 14.36 3.80
CA SER A 331 -10.15 12.99 3.86
C SER A 331 -9.92 12.27 2.54
N LEU A 332 -9.27 11.10 2.60
CA LEU A 332 -8.98 10.24 1.46
C LEU A 332 -9.79 8.94 1.59
N ASP A 333 -10.50 8.56 0.53
CA ASP A 333 -11.24 7.30 0.48
C ASP A 333 -10.27 6.11 0.56
N ALA A 334 -10.62 5.10 1.35
CA ALA A 334 -9.85 3.87 1.43
C ALA A 334 -10.31 2.86 0.37
N ASN A 335 -9.35 2.12 -0.19
CA ASN A 335 -9.64 0.85 -0.85
C ASN A 335 -10.11 -0.17 0.19
N LEU A 336 -11.07 -1.01 -0.19
CA LEU A 336 -11.80 -1.85 0.74
C LEU A 336 -11.55 -3.33 0.43
N SER A 337 -11.05 -4.07 1.42
CA SER A 337 -10.91 -5.52 1.39
C SER A 337 -11.82 -6.14 2.45
N ASP A 338 -12.89 -6.77 1.99
CA ASP A 338 -13.88 -7.45 2.82
C ASP A 338 -13.28 -8.65 3.58
N GLY A 339 -13.96 -9.03 4.66
CA GLY A 339 -13.61 -10.14 5.53
C GLY A 339 -14.76 -11.14 5.68
N SER A 340 -14.54 -12.16 6.51
CA SER A 340 -15.56 -13.17 6.76
C SER A 340 -15.34 -13.96 8.05
N ILE A 341 -16.41 -14.52 8.59
CA ILE A 341 -16.35 -15.51 9.68
C ILE A 341 -16.92 -16.82 9.15
N THR A 342 -16.08 -17.85 9.07
CA THR A 342 -16.53 -19.21 8.71
C THR A 342 -17.11 -19.89 9.94
N LEU A 343 -18.39 -20.23 9.90
CA LEU A 343 -19.12 -20.86 10.99
C LEU A 343 -19.21 -22.36 10.75
N ASN A 344 -18.55 -23.14 11.59
CA ASN A 344 -18.47 -24.59 11.45
C ASN A 344 -19.37 -25.26 12.50
N PRO A 345 -20.28 -26.16 12.09
CA PRO A 345 -21.07 -26.93 13.03
C PRO A 345 -20.16 -27.92 13.73
N VAL A 346 -20.28 -27.97 15.04
CA VAL A 346 -19.52 -28.82 15.93
C VAL A 346 -20.53 -29.78 16.57
N VAL A 347 -20.61 -31.00 16.03
CA VAL A 347 -21.56 -32.01 16.50
C VAL A 347 -20.97 -32.68 17.74
N THR A 348 -21.55 -32.40 18.90
CA THR A 348 -21.30 -33.14 20.13
C THR A 348 -22.17 -34.40 20.15
N ILE A 349 -21.64 -35.48 20.70
CA ILE A 349 -22.31 -36.77 20.74
C ILE A 349 -23.11 -36.89 22.04
N ASP A 350 -24.37 -37.34 21.97
CA ASP A 350 -25.18 -37.61 23.16
C ASP A 350 -24.55 -38.74 23.99
N TRP A 351 -24.60 -38.58 25.31
CA TRP A 351 -24.01 -39.53 26.25
C TRP A 351 -24.84 -39.64 27.52
N THR A 352 -24.53 -40.65 28.33
CA THR A 352 -25.11 -40.87 29.65
C THR A 352 -24.03 -40.87 30.72
N ARG A 353 -24.21 -40.11 31.80
CA ARG A 353 -23.26 -40.01 32.90
C ARG A 353 -23.17 -41.33 33.66
N GLY A 354 -21.95 -41.83 33.78
CA GLY A 354 -21.65 -43.12 34.38
C GLY A 354 -21.82 -44.32 33.46
N ASP A 355 -22.18 -44.15 32.18
CA ASP A 355 -22.09 -45.20 31.15
C ASP A 355 -20.68 -45.21 30.56
N VAL A 356 -19.76 -45.84 31.29
CA VAL A 356 -18.32 -45.80 31.01
C VAL A 356 -17.96 -46.79 29.91
N ASN A 357 -18.66 -47.92 29.82
CA ASN A 357 -18.42 -48.92 28.79
C ASN A 357 -19.26 -48.71 27.51
N SER A 358 -20.09 -47.66 27.47
CA SER A 358 -20.93 -47.27 26.33
C SER A 358 -21.89 -48.37 25.90
N ASP A 359 -22.55 -49.02 26.87
CA ASP A 359 -23.51 -50.10 26.65
C ASP A 359 -24.99 -49.70 26.87
N ASP A 360 -25.24 -48.39 26.96
CA ASP A 360 -26.54 -47.75 27.17
C ASP A 360 -27.15 -48.04 28.55
N ARG A 361 -26.34 -48.54 29.50
CA ARG A 361 -26.82 -48.92 30.83
C ARG A 361 -25.81 -48.63 31.92
N VAL A 362 -26.08 -47.62 32.73
CA VAL A 362 -25.34 -47.38 33.98
C VAL A 362 -25.58 -48.50 35.00
N ASN A 363 -24.59 -49.38 35.13
CA ASN A 363 -24.61 -50.57 35.96
C ASN A 363 -23.21 -50.86 36.57
N ILE A 364 -23.03 -52.07 37.10
CA ILE A 364 -21.79 -52.45 37.81
C ILE A 364 -20.64 -52.63 36.81
N GLY A 365 -20.97 -52.98 35.56
CA GLY A 365 -20.04 -53.06 34.45
C GLY A 365 -19.24 -51.78 34.27
N ASP A 366 -19.87 -50.62 34.41
CA ASP A 366 -19.24 -49.30 34.29
C ASP A 366 -18.20 -49.04 35.36
N GLY A 367 -18.55 -49.28 36.63
CA GLY A 367 -17.60 -49.13 37.73
C GLY A 367 -16.43 -50.10 37.61
N ILE A 368 -16.66 -51.33 37.13
CA ILE A 368 -15.59 -52.30 36.88
C ILE A 368 -14.72 -51.86 35.70
N TRP A 369 -15.33 -51.34 34.63
CA TRP A 369 -14.62 -50.83 33.46
C TRP A 369 -13.71 -49.67 33.85
N LEU A 370 -14.23 -48.68 34.59
CA LEU A 370 -13.46 -47.53 35.04
C LEU A 370 -12.27 -47.93 35.91
N ILE A 371 -12.44 -48.88 36.83
CA ILE A 371 -11.33 -49.42 37.65
C ILE A 371 -10.28 -50.10 36.76
N SER A 372 -10.73 -50.85 35.75
CA SER A 372 -9.84 -51.53 34.80
C SER A 372 -9.04 -50.54 33.96
N GLU A 373 -9.70 -49.48 33.47
CA GLU A 373 -9.09 -48.38 32.72
C GLU A 373 -8.02 -47.67 33.57
N LEU A 374 -8.37 -47.26 34.80
CA LEU A 374 -7.49 -46.47 35.66
C LEU A 374 -6.28 -47.25 36.22
N PHE A 375 -6.46 -48.53 36.57
CA PHE A 375 -5.46 -49.26 37.37
C PHE A 375 -4.88 -50.51 36.70
N LEU A 376 -5.56 -51.08 35.70
CA LEU A 376 -5.21 -52.38 35.12
C LEU A 376 -4.77 -52.29 33.65
N GLY A 377 -4.70 -51.08 33.09
CA GLY A 377 -4.37 -50.88 31.67
C GLY A 377 -5.45 -51.44 30.73
N GLY A 378 -6.71 -51.43 31.18
CA GLY A 378 -7.86 -51.82 30.38
C GLY A 378 -8.13 -50.87 29.20
N PRO A 379 -9.09 -51.21 28.32
CA PRO A 379 -9.49 -50.33 27.23
C PRO A 379 -9.99 -48.98 27.75
N ILE A 380 -9.65 -47.91 27.04
CA ILE A 380 -10.09 -46.54 27.36
C ILE A 380 -11.53 -46.36 26.87
N SER A 381 -12.38 -45.73 27.70
CA SER A 381 -13.74 -45.36 27.30
C SER A 381 -13.76 -44.52 26.03
N THR A 382 -14.68 -44.82 25.11
CA THR A 382 -14.94 -44.06 23.89
C THR A 382 -15.64 -42.73 24.15
N CYS A 383 -16.21 -42.56 25.35
CA CYS A 383 -16.85 -41.33 25.81
C CYS A 383 -16.23 -40.86 27.14
N PRO A 384 -15.01 -40.30 27.10
CA PRO A 384 -14.25 -39.87 28.29
C PRO A 384 -15.00 -39.06 29.34
N ILE A 385 -15.94 -38.20 28.93
CA ILE A 385 -16.73 -37.36 29.86
C ILE A 385 -17.71 -38.19 30.73
N SER A 386 -18.09 -39.40 30.31
CA SER A 386 -18.98 -40.27 31.08
C SER A 386 -18.33 -40.85 32.35
N ARG A 387 -16.99 -40.81 32.42
CA ARG A 387 -16.19 -41.35 33.52
C ARG A 387 -16.32 -40.57 34.82
N ASP A 388 -16.51 -39.24 34.74
CA ASP A 388 -16.78 -38.37 35.89
C ASP A 388 -18.26 -38.55 36.31
N SER A 389 -18.49 -39.63 37.05
CA SER A 389 -19.81 -40.13 37.39
C SER A 389 -20.43 -39.34 38.53
N ASN A 390 -19.61 -38.80 39.43
CA ASN A 390 -20.07 -37.97 40.54
C ASN A 390 -20.09 -36.46 40.18
N ASN A 391 -19.60 -36.08 39.00
CA ASN A 391 -19.57 -34.73 38.45
C ASN A 391 -18.80 -33.74 39.36
N ASP A 392 -17.66 -34.16 39.87
CA ASP A 392 -16.76 -33.31 40.65
C ASP A 392 -15.56 -32.76 39.84
N GLY A 393 -15.41 -33.19 38.59
CA GLY A 393 -14.37 -32.76 37.66
C GLY A 393 -13.11 -33.63 37.67
N ASP A 394 -12.99 -34.61 38.58
CA ASP A 394 -11.82 -35.47 38.72
C ASP A 394 -12.18 -36.96 38.50
N VAL A 395 -11.64 -37.59 37.45
CA VAL A 395 -11.86 -39.02 37.20
C VAL A 395 -10.96 -39.86 38.12
N THR A 396 -11.56 -40.50 39.14
CA THR A 396 -10.85 -41.29 40.15
C THR A 396 -11.60 -42.58 40.51
N LEU A 397 -11.09 -43.30 41.52
CA LEU A 397 -11.82 -44.44 42.10
C LEU A 397 -13.17 -44.00 42.74
N ALA A 398 -13.32 -42.72 43.10
CA ALA A 398 -14.54 -42.20 43.69
C ALA A 398 -15.74 -42.34 42.75
N ASP A 399 -15.53 -42.19 41.44
CA ASP A 399 -16.56 -42.37 40.40
C ASP A 399 -17.09 -43.79 40.32
N ALA A 400 -16.18 -44.78 40.34
CA ALA A 400 -16.58 -46.19 40.36
C ALA A 400 -17.35 -46.53 41.64
N VAL A 401 -16.91 -46.00 42.80
CA VAL A 401 -17.62 -46.15 44.07
C VAL A 401 -18.98 -45.45 44.03
N PHE A 402 -19.09 -44.30 43.36
CA PHE A 402 -20.34 -43.58 43.17
C PHE A 402 -21.34 -44.41 42.37
N ILE A 403 -20.92 -45.00 41.24
CA ILE A 403 -21.72 -45.94 40.44
C ILE A 403 -22.20 -47.11 41.31
N PHE A 404 -21.31 -47.78 42.05
CA PHE A 404 -21.70 -48.90 42.90
C PHE A 404 -22.67 -48.49 44.01
N SER A 405 -22.48 -47.32 44.60
CA SER A 405 -23.34 -46.80 45.65
C SER A 405 -24.75 -46.52 45.13
N TYR A 406 -24.86 -45.88 43.95
CA TYR A 406 -26.14 -45.68 43.27
C TYR A 406 -26.84 -47.01 42.95
N ARG A 407 -26.10 -48.03 42.50
CA ARG A 407 -26.70 -49.31 42.07
C ARG A 407 -27.05 -50.28 43.21
N PHE A 408 -26.37 -50.22 44.36
CA PHE A 408 -26.53 -51.22 45.43
C PHE A 408 -26.90 -50.69 46.80
N LEU A 409 -26.63 -49.41 47.08
CA LEU A 409 -26.68 -48.86 48.43
C LEU A 409 -27.68 -47.70 48.57
N ASP A 410 -28.65 -47.61 47.65
CA ASP A 410 -29.58 -46.47 47.54
C ASP A 410 -28.85 -45.11 47.56
N GLY A 411 -27.68 -45.06 46.89
CA GLY A 411 -26.90 -43.84 46.73
C GLY A 411 -27.59 -42.80 45.83
N PRO A 412 -27.08 -41.56 45.80
CA PRO A 412 -27.65 -40.51 44.97
C PRO A 412 -27.59 -40.87 43.48
N MET A 413 -28.62 -40.45 42.75
CA MET A 413 -28.69 -40.57 41.29
C MET A 413 -27.63 -39.67 40.63
N PRO A 414 -26.94 -40.13 39.55
CA PRO A 414 -26.05 -39.28 38.77
C PRO A 414 -26.73 -38.00 38.28
N ALA A 415 -25.95 -36.93 38.16
CA ALA A 415 -26.42 -35.68 37.56
C ALA A 415 -26.62 -35.83 36.04
N SER A 416 -27.35 -34.90 35.43
CA SER A 416 -27.56 -34.85 33.98
C SER A 416 -26.22 -34.93 33.21
N PRO A 417 -26.16 -35.64 32.07
CA PRO A 417 -27.25 -36.35 31.39
C PRO A 417 -27.42 -37.78 31.96
N PHE A 418 -28.51 -38.00 32.69
CA PHE A 418 -28.91 -39.29 33.28
C PHE A 418 -30.39 -39.16 33.73
N PRO A 419 -31.26 -40.18 33.57
CA PRO A 419 -31.00 -41.54 33.07
C PRO A 419 -31.06 -41.63 31.54
N ASP A 420 -31.58 -40.60 30.90
CA ASP A 420 -31.67 -40.50 29.46
C ASP A 420 -30.39 -39.86 28.90
N CYS A 421 -30.09 -40.23 27.66
CA CYS A 421 -29.01 -39.61 26.91
C CYS A 421 -29.26 -38.12 26.67
N GLY A 422 -28.18 -37.37 26.63
CA GLY A 422 -28.22 -35.98 26.22
C GLY A 422 -26.87 -35.32 26.28
N GLN A 423 -26.90 -34.00 26.17
CA GLN A 423 -25.71 -33.14 26.17
C GLN A 423 -25.64 -32.31 27.44
N THR A 424 -24.45 -31.82 27.77
CA THR A 424 -24.24 -30.87 28.86
C THR A 424 -23.64 -29.57 28.36
N SER A 425 -23.91 -28.48 29.09
CA SER A 425 -23.26 -27.19 28.83
C SER A 425 -21.74 -27.34 28.86
N GLY A 426 -21.06 -26.77 27.85
CA GLY A 426 -19.59 -26.80 27.74
C GLY A 426 -19.02 -28.09 27.13
N GLN A 427 -19.85 -29.01 26.66
CA GLN A 427 -19.40 -30.21 25.94
C GLN A 427 -18.73 -29.84 24.61
N THR A 428 -17.66 -30.53 24.29
CA THR A 428 -16.86 -30.44 23.08
C THR A 428 -16.88 -31.78 22.31
N PRO A 429 -16.56 -31.83 21.01
CA PRO A 429 -16.46 -33.09 20.26
C PRO A 429 -15.41 -34.05 20.83
N GLU A 430 -14.37 -33.53 21.47
CA GLU A 430 -13.31 -34.35 22.05
C GLU A 430 -13.77 -35.12 23.29
N ASP A 431 -14.90 -34.71 23.89
CA ASP A 431 -15.44 -35.31 25.11
C ASP A 431 -16.02 -36.71 24.89
N CYS A 432 -16.54 -37.00 23.68
CA CYS A 432 -16.99 -38.33 23.27
C CYS A 432 -16.75 -38.58 21.77
N SER A 433 -16.14 -39.73 21.47
CA SER A 433 -15.86 -40.18 20.11
C SER A 433 -16.90 -41.15 19.55
N ASP A 434 -17.72 -41.75 20.41
CA ASP A 434 -18.82 -42.64 20.06
C ASP A 434 -19.94 -42.52 21.11
N SER A 435 -21.17 -42.80 20.70
CA SER A 435 -22.34 -42.78 21.59
C SER A 435 -22.67 -44.18 22.08
N GLY A 436 -22.90 -44.33 23.40
CA GLY A 436 -23.58 -45.50 23.96
C GLY A 436 -25.10 -45.45 23.78
N CYS A 437 -25.64 -44.32 23.31
CA CYS A 437 -27.07 -44.06 23.24
C CYS A 437 -27.73 -44.72 22.03
N SER A 438 -28.73 -45.58 22.25
CA SER A 438 -29.37 -46.38 21.19
C SER A 438 -30.90 -46.29 21.09
#